data_AF-A0A7C3DIB6-F1
#
_entry.id   AF-A0A7C3DIB6-F1
#
_cell.length_a   1.000
_cell.length_b   1.000
_cell.length_c   1.000
_cell.angle_alpha   90.00
_cell.angle_beta   90.00
_cell.angle_gamma   90.00
#
_symmetry.space_group_name_H-M   'P 1'
#
loop_
_entity.id
_entity.type
_entity.pdbx_description
1 polymer ?
#
loop_
_entity_poly.entity_id
_entity_poly.type
_entity_poly.pdbx_seq_one_letter_code
_entity_poly.pdbx_strand_id
1 'polypeptide(L)'
;MKVILDRGLCNATLEFCQRCSAALIRNPEGVDRPCIMDVIDDGSELLTIEMMTDGRTIEIELTDEARDLASVEGWEALADFDPALFRTGAEERWR
;
A
#
# COMPACT_ATOMS: atom_id res chain seq x y z
N MET A 1 9.01 -8.22 -7.76
CA MET A 1 7.82 -7.55 -8.34
C MET A 1 7.53 -6.28 -7.56
N LYS A 2 7.03 -5.21 -8.18
CA LYS A 2 6.69 -3.94 -7.50
C LYS A 2 5.22 -3.56 -7.68
N VAL A 3 4.55 -3.25 -6.57
CA VAL A 3 3.20 -2.67 -6.58
C VAL A 3 3.29 -1.19 -6.27
N ILE A 4 2.73 -0.36 -7.15
CA ILE A 4 2.72 1.10 -7.02
C ILE A 4 1.34 1.53 -6.54
N LEU A 5 1.31 2.25 -5.43
CA LEU A 5 0.09 2.65 -4.73
C LEU A 5 0.02 4.17 -4.59
N ASP A 6 -1.15 4.74 -4.80
CA ASP A 6 -1.50 6.08 -4.34
C ASP A 6 -2.67 5.99 -3.37
N ARG A 7 -2.32 6.06 -2.08
CA ARG A 7 -3.24 6.00 -0.97
C ARG A 7 -4.24 7.19 -1.06
N GLY A 8 -3.87 8.30 -1.67
CA GLY A 8 -4.70 9.48 -1.94
C GLY A 8 -5.81 9.31 -2.98
N LEU A 9 -5.87 8.19 -3.71
CA LEU A 9 -6.96 7.89 -4.66
C LEU A 9 -8.11 7.10 -4.05
N CYS A 10 -8.00 6.72 -2.77
CA CYS A 10 -9.03 6.00 -2.04
C CYS A 10 -9.46 6.79 -0.79
N ASN A 11 -10.77 6.96 -0.62
CA ASN A 11 -11.39 7.61 0.54
C ASN A 11 -11.52 6.70 1.78
N ALA A 12 -10.90 5.52 1.76
CA ALA A 12 -10.91 4.60 2.89
C ALA A 12 -10.14 5.18 4.08
N THR A 13 -10.62 4.91 5.30
CA THR A 13 -9.86 5.17 6.52
C THR A 13 -8.63 4.26 6.59
N LEU A 14 -7.69 4.63 7.45
CA LEU A 14 -6.46 3.87 7.71
C LEU A 14 -6.75 2.40 8.06
N GLU A 15 -7.72 2.10 8.92
CA GLU A 15 -8.02 0.72 9.34
C GLU A 15 -8.50 -0.13 8.16
N PHE A 16 -9.30 0.45 7.27
CA PHE A 16 -9.72 -0.24 6.06
C PHE A 16 -8.55 -0.40 5.09
N CYS A 17 -7.70 0.63 4.98
CA CYS A 17 -6.46 0.57 4.21
C CYS A 17 -5.56 -0.59 4.68
N GLN A 18 -5.39 -0.77 5.99
CA GLN A 18 -4.56 -1.86 6.54
C GLN A 18 -5.06 -3.23 6.11
N ARG A 19 -6.38 -3.46 6.20
CA ARG A 19 -6.99 -4.72 5.75
C ARG A 19 -6.80 -4.96 4.25
N CYS A 20 -6.86 -3.89 3.45
CA CYS A 20 -6.66 -3.98 2.00
C CYS A 20 -5.20 -4.25 1.66
N SER A 21 -4.25 -3.56 2.30
CA SER A 21 -2.83 -3.80 2.11
C SER A 21 -2.41 -5.18 2.58
N ALA A 22 -2.96 -5.69 3.69
CA ALA A 22 -2.67 -7.03 4.17
C ALA A 22 -3.10 -8.09 3.15
N ALA A 23 -4.29 -7.94 2.58
CA ALA A 23 -4.79 -8.81 1.52
C ALA A 23 -3.93 -8.73 0.25
N LEU A 24 -3.51 -7.52 -0.14
CA LEU A 24 -2.62 -7.28 -1.29
C LEU A 24 -1.25 -7.92 -1.08
N ILE A 25 -0.62 -7.73 0.09
CA ILE A 25 0.70 -8.30 0.42
C ILE A 25 0.67 -9.84 0.36
N ARG A 26 -0.45 -10.42 0.81
CA ARG A 26 -0.69 -11.86 0.74
C ARG A 26 -0.90 -12.33 -0.71
N ASN A 27 -1.63 -11.57 -1.52
CA ASN A 27 -1.96 -11.92 -2.91
C ASN A 27 -1.79 -10.70 -3.84
N PRO A 28 -0.55 -10.36 -4.26
CA PRO A 28 -0.24 -9.11 -4.97
C PRO A 28 -0.95 -8.97 -6.33
N GLU A 29 -1.25 -10.08 -6.99
CA GLU A 29 -1.96 -10.13 -8.27
C GLU A 29 -3.47 -10.36 -8.11
N GLY A 30 -3.94 -10.62 -6.89
CA GLY A 30 -5.32 -11.05 -6.61
C GLY A 30 -6.25 -9.94 -6.13
N VAL A 31 -5.74 -8.71 -5.99
CA VAL A 31 -6.47 -7.58 -5.42
C VAL A 31 -6.35 -6.39 -6.36
N ASP A 32 -7.48 -5.92 -6.88
CA ASP A 32 -7.55 -4.69 -7.69
C ASP A 32 -8.37 -3.63 -6.93
N ARG A 33 -7.80 -2.43 -6.79
CA ARG A 33 -8.35 -1.33 -5.99
C ARG A 33 -7.99 0.01 -6.61
N PRO A 34 -8.83 1.05 -6.44
CA PRO A 34 -8.56 2.38 -7.03
C PRO A 34 -7.24 3.04 -6.62
N CYS A 35 -6.66 2.63 -5.49
CA CYS A 35 -5.36 3.10 -5.02
C CYS A 35 -4.17 2.33 -5.61
N ILE A 36 -4.40 1.24 -6.37
CA ILE A 36 -3.36 0.50 -7.08
C ILE A 36 -3.21 1.15 -8.45
N MET A 37 -2.03 1.71 -8.69
CA MET A 37 -1.71 2.43 -9.91
C MET A 37 -1.12 1.51 -10.97
N ASP A 38 -0.23 0.62 -10.54
CA ASP A 38 0.44 -0.32 -11.41
C ASP A 38 1.00 -1.51 -10.63
N VAL A 39 1.20 -2.62 -11.33
CA VAL A 39 1.92 -3.80 -10.84
C VAL A 39 2.93 -4.18 -11.92
N ILE A 40 4.20 -3.96 -11.63
CA ILE A 40 5.28 -4.16 -12.58
C ILE A 40 6.23 -5.26 -12.12
N ASP A 41 6.85 -5.93 -13.07
CA ASP A 41 8.02 -6.75 -12.79
C ASP A 41 9.25 -5.84 -12.71
N ASP A 42 9.82 -5.71 -11.51
CA ASP A 42 11.01 -4.91 -11.22
C ASP A 42 12.29 -5.77 -11.19
N GLY A 43 12.19 -7.08 -11.45
CA GLY A 43 13.31 -8.01 -11.40
C GLY A 43 13.81 -8.34 -9.99
N SER A 44 13.19 -7.83 -8.92
CA SER A 44 13.49 -8.21 -7.54
C SER A 44 12.83 -9.55 -7.18
N GLU A 45 13.56 -10.39 -6.43
CA GLU A 45 13.02 -11.63 -5.84
C GLU A 45 12.02 -11.32 -4.71
N LEU A 46 12.13 -10.12 -4.12
CA LEU A 46 11.25 -9.65 -3.07
C LEU A 46 10.06 -8.86 -3.64
N LEU A 47 9.03 -8.72 -2.80
CA LEU A 47 7.88 -7.87 -3.11
C LEU A 47 8.20 -6.44 -2.68
N THR A 48 8.20 -5.52 -3.63
CA THR A 48 8.37 -4.09 -3.36
C THR A 48 7.01 -3.39 -3.35
N ILE A 49 6.77 -2.57 -2.34
CA ILE A 49 5.63 -1.64 -2.31
C ILE A 49 6.17 -0.23 -2.41
N GLU A 50 5.81 0.47 -3.48
CA GLU A 50 5.97 1.92 -3.58
C GLU A 50 4.61 2.55 -3.28
N MET A 51 4.54 3.50 -2.35
CA MET A 51 3.27 4.06 -1.92
C MET A 51 3.37 5.56 -1.66
N MET A 52 2.56 6.33 -2.38
CA MET A 52 2.33 7.74 -2.07
C MET A 52 1.24 7.87 -1.00
N THR A 53 1.57 8.48 0.13
CA THR A 53 0.65 8.72 1.25
C THR A 53 1.06 9.98 2.00
N ASP A 54 0.12 10.75 2.53
CA ASP A 54 0.43 11.87 3.45
C ASP A 54 1.51 12.85 2.92
N GLY A 55 1.47 13.11 1.61
CA GLY A 55 2.41 13.99 0.90
C GLY A 55 3.83 13.44 0.72
N ARG A 56 4.06 12.15 0.98
CA ARG A 56 5.36 11.48 0.81
C ARG A 56 5.23 10.18 0.02
N THR A 57 6.30 9.77 -0.63
CA THR A 57 6.42 8.43 -1.22
C THR A 57 7.29 7.59 -0.30
N ILE A 58 6.82 6.39 0.04
CA ILE A 58 7.61 5.38 0.74
C ILE A 58 7.82 4.19 -0.18
N GLU A 59 9.00 3.58 -0.11
CA GLU A 59 9.32 2.34 -0.80
C GLU A 59 9.75 1.32 0.23
N ILE A 60 9.10 0.15 0.23
CA ILE A 60 9.33 -0.92 1.18
C ILE A 60 9.60 -2.19 0.39
N GLU A 61 10.83 -2.69 0.49
CA GLU A 61 11.16 -4.04 0.03
C GLU A 61 10.85 -5.04 1.15
N LEU A 62 9.92 -5.96 0.89
CA LEU A 62 9.43 -6.89 1.88
C LEU A 62 10.30 -8.13 1.91
N THR A 63 11.14 -8.24 2.94
CA THR A 63 11.72 -9.53 3.33
C THR A 63 10.62 -10.53 3.69
N ASP A 64 10.93 -11.82 3.71
CA ASP A 64 9.94 -12.85 4.09
C ASP A 64 9.31 -12.58 5.45
N GLU A 65 10.10 -12.18 6.45
CA GLU A 65 9.63 -11.83 7.79
C GLU A 65 8.73 -10.58 7.78
N ALA A 66 9.15 -9.52 7.07
CA ALA A 66 8.36 -8.30 6.95
C ALA A 66 7.03 -8.56 6.21
N ARG A 67 7.08 -9.43 5.20
CA ARG A 67 5.91 -9.86 4.44
C ARG A 67 4.93 -10.64 5.31
N ASP A 68 5.41 -11.57 6.12
CA ASP A 68 4.58 -12.36 7.02
C ASP A 68 3.81 -11.46 7.99
N LEU A 69 4.51 -10.52 8.64
CA LEU A 69 3.90 -9.53 9.53
C LEU A 69 2.87 -8.66 8.80
N ALA A 70 3.28 -8.03 7.71
CA ALA A 70 2.44 -7.07 6.99
C ALA A 70 1.28 -7.73 6.24
N SER A 71 1.35 -9.03 5.97
CA SER A 71 0.22 -9.81 5.43
C SER A 71 -0.93 -9.99 6.43
N VAL A 72 -0.70 -9.68 7.71
CA VAL A 72 -1.70 -9.72 8.79
C VAL A 72 -2.07 -8.31 9.22
N GLU A 73 -1.07 -7.48 9.54
CA GLU A 73 -1.26 -6.16 10.13
C GLU A 73 -1.43 -5.03 9.10
N GLY A 74 -1.03 -5.26 7.85
CA GLY A 74 -0.97 -4.24 6.81
C GLY A 74 0.38 -3.51 6.77
N TRP A 75 0.48 -2.55 5.85
CA TRP A 75 1.74 -1.87 5.53
C TRP A 75 2.27 -0.99 6.68
N GLU A 76 1.39 -0.48 7.55
CA GLU A 76 1.76 0.44 8.64
C GLU A 76 2.62 -0.22 9.70
N ALA A 77 2.55 -1.55 9.85
CA ALA A 77 3.45 -2.30 10.72
C ALA A 77 4.93 -2.14 10.35
N LEU A 78 5.21 -1.66 9.12
CA LEU A 78 6.55 -1.42 8.59
C LEU A 78 6.86 0.08 8.42
N ALA A 79 5.89 0.95 8.71
CA ALA A 79 6.07 2.39 8.62
C ALA A 79 6.86 2.91 9.82
N ASP A 80 7.72 3.89 9.58
CA ASP A 80 8.49 4.60 10.61
C ASP A 80 7.87 5.96 11.00
N PHE A 81 6.61 6.18 10.63
CA PHE A 81 5.86 7.41 10.87
C PHE A 81 4.39 7.11 11.17
N ASP A 82 3.70 8.06 11.79
CA ASP A 82 2.26 7.98 12.05
C ASP A 82 1.46 8.42 10.81
N PRO A 83 0.77 7.50 10.09
CA PRO A 83 -0.03 7.89 8.94
C PRO A 83 -1.32 8.58 9.32
N ALA A 84 -1.85 9.39 8.41
CA ALA A 84 -3.15 10.01 8.65
C ALA A 84 -4.27 8.95 8.65
N LEU A 85 -5.14 9.05 9.66
CA LEU A 85 -6.35 8.22 9.80
C LEU A 85 -7.33 8.46 8.64
N PHE A 86 -7.54 9.74 8.33
CA PHE A 86 -8.38 10.22 7.24
C PHE A 86 -7.52 10.87 6.16
N ARG A 87 -8.03 10.88 4.94
CA ARG A 87 -7.40 11.57 3.83
C ARG A 87 -8.28 12.64 3.25
N THR A 88 -7.61 13.63 2.66
CA THR A 88 -8.20 14.65 1.81
C THR A 88 -7.69 14.45 0.39
N GLY A 89 -8.51 14.74 -0.63
CA GLY A 89 -8.09 14.79 -2.04
C GLY A 89 -8.60 13.68 -2.98
N ALA A 90 -9.00 12.50 -2.49
CA ALA A 90 -9.53 11.47 -3.40
C ALA A 90 -10.85 11.90 -4.06
N GLU A 91 -11.76 12.57 -3.32
CA GLU A 91 -12.99 13.13 -3.90
C GLU A 91 -12.75 14.24 -4.93
N GLU A 92 -11.66 15.00 -4.81
CA GLU A 92 -11.37 16.11 -5.72
C GLU A 92 -10.82 15.63 -7.07
N ARG A 93 -10.15 14.48 -7.11
CA ARG A 93 -9.57 13.91 -8.32
C ARG A 93 -10.56 13.15 -9.20
N TRP A 94 -11.62 12.58 -8.62
CA TRP A 94 -12.66 11.83 -9.34
C TRP A 94 -13.89 12.66 -9.69
N ARG A 95 -13.83 13.99 -9.51
CA ARG A 95 -14.88 14.94 -9.92
C ARG A 95 -14.85 15.26 -11.41
#